data_AF-A0A5J4PQJ8-F1
#
_entry.id   AF-A0A5J4PQJ8-F1
#
_cell.length_a   1.000
_cell.length_b   1.000
_cell.length_c   1.000
_cell.angle_alpha   90.00
_cell.angle_beta   90.00
_cell.angle_gamma   90.00
#
_symmetry.space_group_name_H-M   'P 1'
#
loop_
_entity.id
_entity.type
_entity.pdbx_description
1 polymer ?
#
loop_
_entity_poly.entity_id
_entity_poly.type
_entity_poly.pdbx_seq_one_letter_code
_entity_poly.pdbx_strand_id
1 'polypeptide(L)'
;MQEKEQDSGRYVRIGTTLYKIVRKPLLSGDSIEVRVPWNYETLRQDHSKDFISQIEKFDGFCSVPDHINYQRCIGTFLNQYEAIAYLPSDGNCPVTMEFLTHLFGEQLEMGLDYLQLLYTKPLIRLPILLLVSTERNIGKTTFLNFLKAIFVGNMSFNTNEDFHSQFNSDWANKLIVGVDEALLDRREDSERIKNLSTAISYKAEAKGKDRYEIDFFAKFVLSSNNEECP
;
A
#
# COMPACT_ATOMS: atom_id res chain seq x y z
N MET A 1 6.42 12.97 14.49
CA MET A 1 6.19 11.92 15.51
C MET A 1 4.95 12.16 16.40
N GLN A 2 4.22 13.28 16.30
CA GLN A 2 3.10 13.61 17.19
C GLN A 2 1.68 13.20 16.69
N GLU A 3 1.50 12.71 15.46
CA GLU A 3 0.15 12.43 14.94
C GLU A 3 -0.32 10.96 15.02
N LYS A 4 0.60 9.98 15.16
CA LYS A 4 0.22 8.54 15.17
C LYS A 4 -0.41 8.04 16.47
N GLU A 5 -0.28 8.77 17.58
CA GLU A 5 -0.86 8.35 18.86
C GLU A 5 -2.27 8.90 19.11
N GLN A 6 -2.76 9.82 18.26
CA GLN A 6 -4.00 10.54 18.58
C GLN A 6 -5.30 9.91 18.05
N ASP A 7 -5.28 9.04 17.02
CA ASP A 7 -6.52 8.56 16.37
C ASP A 7 -7.10 7.25 16.94
N SER A 8 -6.39 6.57 17.86
CA SER A 8 -6.86 5.32 18.44
C SER A 8 -8.15 5.52 19.25
N GLY A 9 -9.22 4.82 18.86
CA GLY A 9 -10.53 4.92 19.51
C GLY A 9 -11.39 6.10 19.03
N ARG A 10 -10.93 6.87 18.03
CA ARG A 10 -11.72 7.94 17.41
C ARG A 10 -12.72 7.40 16.40
N TYR A 11 -13.76 8.19 16.19
CA TYR A 11 -14.80 7.96 15.20
C TYR A 11 -14.68 9.00 14.08
N VAL A 12 -14.94 8.58 12.85
CA VAL A 12 -15.02 9.46 11.69
C VAL A 12 -16.26 9.10 10.87
N ARG A 13 -16.95 10.10 10.32
CA ARG A 13 -18.06 9.88 9.38
C ARG A 13 -17.58 10.20 7.97
N ILE A 14 -17.74 9.25 7.06
CA ILE A 14 -17.31 9.37 5.67
C ILE A 14 -18.52 9.11 4.79
N GLY A 15 -18.95 10.14 4.06
CA GLY A 15 -20.26 10.17 3.43
C GLY A 15 -21.36 9.94 4.47
N THR A 16 -22.11 8.86 4.30
CA THR A 16 -23.21 8.46 5.19
C THR A 16 -22.81 7.41 6.23
N THR A 17 -21.59 6.88 6.17
CA THR A 17 -21.17 5.76 7.01
C THR A 17 -20.27 6.22 8.15
N LEU A 18 -20.57 5.78 9.37
CA LEU A 18 -19.71 5.97 10.53
C LEU A 18 -18.65 4.87 10.58
N TYR A 19 -17.41 5.24 10.89
CA TYR A 19 -16.31 4.32 11.09
C TYR A 19 -15.68 4.56 12.46
N LYS A 20 -15.26 3.47 13.10
CA LYS A 20 -14.38 3.49 14.28
C LYS A 20 -12.97 3.11 13.84
N ILE A 21 -11.99 3.91 14.25
CA ILE A 21 -10.57 3.59 14.08
C ILE A 21 -10.17 2.70 15.26
N VAL A 22 -9.87 1.43 14.98
CA VAL A 22 -9.51 0.44 16.00
C VAL A 22 -8.09 -0.05 15.81
N ARG A 23 -7.37 -0.24 16.92
CA ARG A 23 -6.09 -0.94 16.93
C ARG A 23 -6.33 -2.43 17.05
N LYS A 24 -6.21 -3.14 15.93
CA LYS A 24 -6.33 -4.59 15.87
C LYS A 24 -4.98 -5.23 16.23
N PRO A 25 -4.90 -6.07 17.27
CA PRO A 25 -3.66 -6.75 17.61
C PRO A 25 -3.26 -7.77 16.54
N LEU A 26 -1.96 -7.90 16.32
CA LEU A 26 -1.33 -8.90 15.46
C LEU A 26 -0.71 -10.03 16.28
N LEU A 27 -0.44 -11.17 15.64
CA LEU A 27 0.26 -12.30 16.26
C LEU A 27 1.69 -11.95 16.71
N SER A 28 2.32 -10.92 16.12
CA SER A 28 3.64 -10.44 16.53
C SER A 28 3.65 -9.75 17.90
N GLY A 29 2.48 -9.43 18.46
CA GLY A 29 2.34 -8.57 19.64
C GLY A 29 2.15 -7.09 19.31
N ASP A 30 2.33 -6.70 18.03
CA ASP A 30 2.05 -5.35 17.56
C ASP A 30 0.55 -5.10 17.33
N SER A 31 0.19 -3.90 16.86
CA SER A 31 -1.16 -3.59 16.41
C SER A 31 -1.17 -2.81 15.10
N ILE A 32 -2.22 -3.01 14.31
CA ILE A 32 -2.51 -2.22 13.10
C ILE A 32 -3.78 -1.40 13.30
N GLU A 33 -3.81 -0.21 12.71
CA GLU A 33 -5.04 0.58 12.68
C GLU A 33 -5.93 0.13 11.53
N VAL A 34 -7.16 -0.22 11.85
CA VAL A 34 -8.17 -0.59 10.86
C VAL A 34 -9.44 0.22 11.09
N ARG A 35 -10.12 0.56 9.99
CA ARG A 35 -11.39 1.29 10.02
C ARG A 35 -12.52 0.29 9.94
N VAL A 36 -13.33 0.22 10.99
CA VAL A 36 -14.47 -0.71 11.07
C VAL A 36 -15.77 0.10 10.95
N PRO A 37 -16.67 -0.24 10.01
CA PRO A 37 -18.00 0.36 9.99
C PRO A 37 -18.67 0.22 11.35
N TRP A 38 -19.22 1.31 11.88
CA TRP A 38 -19.78 1.36 13.22
C TRP A 38 -21.25 1.75 13.19
N ASN A 39 -22.03 1.17 14.09
CA ASN A 39 -23.44 1.46 14.22
C ASN A 39 -23.64 2.79 14.98
N TYR A 40 -24.45 3.69 14.42
CA TYR A 40 -24.72 5.00 15.00
C TYR A 40 -25.59 4.96 16.27
N GLU A 41 -26.47 3.98 16.40
CA GLU A 41 -27.28 3.76 17.60
C GLU A 41 -26.40 3.31 18.77
N THR A 42 -25.46 2.40 18.52
CA THR A 42 -24.46 1.99 19.52
C THR A 42 -23.60 3.19 19.95
N LEU A 43 -23.13 4.00 19.00
CA LEU A 43 -22.41 5.24 19.32
C LEU A 43 -23.21 6.17 20.25
N ARG A 44 -24.52 6.32 20.01
CA ARG A 44 -25.41 7.15 20.85
C ARG A 44 -25.65 6.59 22.25
N GLN A 45 -25.56 5.27 22.42
CA GLN A 45 -25.66 4.63 23.72
C GLN A 45 -24.35 4.78 24.51
N ASP A 46 -23.22 4.72 23.82
CA ASP A 46 -21.89 4.77 24.42
C ASP A 46 -21.41 6.19 24.72
N HIS A 47 -21.91 7.21 24.01
CA HIS A 47 -21.38 8.59 24.07
C HIS A 47 -22.46 9.69 24.13
N SER A 48 -22.07 10.86 24.65
CA SER A 48 -22.93 12.05 24.74
C SER A 48 -23.21 12.69 23.38
N LYS A 49 -24.29 13.47 23.28
CA LYS A 49 -24.61 14.25 22.06
C LYS A 49 -23.50 15.22 21.69
N ASP A 50 -22.86 15.83 22.68
CA ASP A 50 -21.75 16.76 22.47
C ASP A 50 -20.55 16.07 21.83
N PHE A 51 -20.20 14.87 22.29
CA PHE A 51 -19.14 14.04 21.67
C PHE A 51 -19.46 13.75 20.21
N ILE A 52 -20.69 13.34 19.91
CA ILE A 52 -21.11 13.00 18.53
C ILE A 52 -21.01 14.20 17.60
N SER A 53 -21.25 15.42 18.10
CA SER A 53 -21.15 16.64 17.31
C SER A 53 -19.73 16.97 16.86
N GLN A 54 -18.72 16.47 17.58
CA GLN A 54 -17.30 16.69 17.34
C GLN A 54 -16.68 15.68 16.36
N ILE A 55 -17.42 14.64 15.96
CA ILE A 55 -16.95 13.62 15.00
C ILE A 55 -16.64 14.28 13.66
N GLU A 56 -15.41 14.08 13.17
CA GLU A 56 -14.97 14.56 11.87
C GLU A 56 -15.84 14.01 10.73
N LYS A 57 -16.11 14.85 9.74
CA LYS A 57 -17.02 14.55 8.63
C LYS A 57 -16.27 14.77 7.32
N PHE A 58 -16.23 13.73 6.51
CA PHE A 58 -15.66 13.73 5.17
C PHE A 58 -16.73 13.39 4.15
N ASP A 59 -16.64 13.97 2.95
CA ASP A 59 -17.58 13.70 1.86
C ASP A 59 -17.35 12.31 1.24
N GLY A 60 -16.10 11.84 1.28
CA GLY A 60 -15.73 10.53 0.75
C GLY A 60 -14.27 10.18 1.01
N PHE A 61 -13.82 9.14 0.31
CA PHE A 61 -12.42 8.71 0.29
C PHE A 61 -11.70 9.26 -0.95
N CYS A 62 -10.41 9.54 -0.81
CA CYS A 62 -9.49 9.78 -1.90
C CYS A 62 -8.18 9.02 -1.65
N SER A 63 -7.32 8.93 -2.66
CA SER A 63 -5.99 8.31 -2.53
C SER A 63 -4.96 9.24 -3.17
N VAL A 64 -4.33 10.10 -2.37
CA VAL A 64 -3.31 11.04 -2.84
C VAL A 64 -1.97 10.66 -2.22
N PRO A 65 -1.06 10.04 -2.99
CA PRO A 65 0.25 9.62 -2.50
C PRO A 65 1.20 10.80 -2.27
N ASP A 66 1.64 10.98 -1.03
CA ASP A 66 2.79 11.81 -0.66
C ASP A 66 3.38 11.27 0.65
N HIS A 67 4.69 11.05 0.68
CA HIS A 67 5.41 10.57 1.87
C HIS A 67 6.04 11.71 2.67
N ILE A 68 6.42 12.80 2.01
CA ILE A 68 7.17 13.91 2.62
C ILE A 68 6.18 14.95 3.15
N ASN A 69 5.17 15.30 2.35
CA ASN A 69 4.14 16.27 2.68
C ASN A 69 2.76 15.58 2.80
N TYR A 70 2.74 14.44 3.49
CA TYR A 70 1.52 13.65 3.67
C TYR A 70 0.39 14.50 4.25
N GLN A 71 -0.79 14.37 3.67
CA GLN A 71 -2.01 15.00 4.14
C GLN A 71 -3.08 13.94 4.38
N ARG A 72 -3.56 13.85 5.63
CA ARG A 72 -4.68 12.97 6.02
C ARG A 72 -5.98 13.41 5.37
N CYS A 73 -6.17 14.71 5.17
CA CYS A 73 -7.36 15.29 4.57
C CYS A 73 -6.98 16.06 3.30
N ILE A 74 -7.67 15.78 2.19
CA ILE A 74 -7.54 16.51 0.94
C ILE A 74 -8.88 17.20 0.66
N GLY A 75 -8.95 18.51 0.90
CA GLY A 75 -10.21 19.24 0.84
C GLY A 75 -11.21 18.73 1.90
N THR A 76 -12.30 18.12 1.46
CA THR A 76 -13.31 17.48 2.33
C THR A 76 -13.25 15.96 2.32
N PHE A 77 -12.21 15.36 1.71
CA PHE A 77 -12.06 13.92 1.56
C PHE A 77 -10.99 13.37 2.50
N LEU A 78 -11.24 12.17 3.04
CA LEU A 78 -10.25 11.45 3.83
C LEU A 78 -9.31 10.68 2.91
N ASN A 79 -8.00 10.85 3.10
CA ASN A 79 -6.99 10.13 2.34
C ASN A 79 -6.89 8.67 2.83
N GLN A 80 -6.98 7.73 1.89
CA GLN A 80 -6.77 6.30 2.12
C GLN A 80 -5.30 5.93 2.08
N TYR A 81 -4.46 6.77 1.47
CA TYR A 81 -3.02 6.67 1.59
C TYR A 81 -2.60 6.83 3.05
N GLU A 82 -1.57 6.10 3.46
CA GLU A 82 -1.14 6.09 4.86
C GLU A 82 0.20 6.81 5.06
N ALA A 83 0.31 7.54 6.17
CA ALA A 83 1.58 8.15 6.56
C ALA A 83 2.63 7.06 6.89
N ILE A 84 3.80 7.16 6.27
CA ILE A 84 4.96 6.34 6.68
C ILE A 84 5.45 6.82 8.05
N ALA A 85 5.78 5.88 8.94
CA ALA A 85 6.22 6.20 10.31
C ALA A 85 7.62 6.82 10.37
N TYR A 86 8.42 6.57 9.34
CA TYR A 86 9.85 6.84 9.28
C TYR A 86 10.13 7.93 8.25
N LEU A 87 11.00 8.86 8.63
CA LEU A 87 11.53 9.89 7.74
C LEU A 87 13.00 9.55 7.45
N PRO A 88 13.47 9.72 6.19
CA PRO A 88 14.87 9.62 5.85
C PRO A 88 15.70 10.56 6.74
N SER A 89 16.87 10.08 7.11
CA SER A 89 17.88 10.86 7.82
C SER A 89 19.25 10.50 7.28
N ASP A 90 20.16 11.47 7.30
CA ASP A 90 21.53 11.24 6.88
C ASP A 90 22.21 10.19 7.78
N GLY A 91 22.91 9.24 7.16
CA GLY A 91 23.60 8.19 7.89
C GLY A 91 24.02 7.02 7.01
N ASN A 92 24.83 6.13 7.57
CA ASN A 92 25.27 4.92 6.90
C ASN A 92 24.33 3.76 7.26
N CYS A 93 23.93 2.99 6.25
CA CYS A 93 23.13 1.77 6.41
C CYS A 93 23.89 0.54 5.85
N PRO A 94 25.07 0.19 6.40
CA PRO A 94 25.99 -0.76 5.77
C PRO A 94 25.36 -2.13 5.51
N VAL A 95 24.57 -2.65 6.45
CA VAL A 95 23.87 -3.96 6.30
C VAL A 95 22.82 -3.90 5.19
N THR A 96 22.05 -2.81 5.12
CA THR A 96 21.07 -2.61 4.04
C THR A 96 21.76 -2.45 2.70
N MET A 97 22.85 -1.68 2.63
CA MET A 97 23.63 -1.51 1.40
C MET A 97 24.25 -2.81 0.93
N GLU A 98 24.79 -3.64 1.82
CA GLU A 98 25.30 -4.97 1.49
C GLU A 98 24.19 -5.86 0.93
N PHE A 99 23.02 -5.88 1.58
CA PHE A 99 21.85 -6.61 1.09
C PHE A 99 21.39 -6.15 -0.30
N LEU A 100 21.30 -4.84 -0.54
CA LEU A 100 20.90 -4.30 -1.84
C LEU A 100 21.99 -4.53 -2.91
N THR A 101 23.27 -4.47 -2.54
CA THR A 101 24.39 -4.79 -3.44
C THR A 101 24.35 -6.26 -3.86
N HIS A 102 24.07 -7.16 -2.92
CA HIS A 102 23.88 -8.58 -3.21
C HIS A 102 22.69 -8.81 -4.15
N LEU A 103 21.58 -8.11 -3.94
CA LEU A 103 20.34 -8.32 -4.71
C LEU A 103 20.41 -7.74 -6.13
N PHE A 104 20.91 -6.50 -6.27
CA PHE A 104 20.94 -5.79 -7.55
C PHE A 104 22.26 -6.01 -8.32
N GLY A 105 23.32 -6.47 -7.66
CA GLY A 105 24.62 -6.70 -8.28
C GLY A 105 25.14 -5.47 -9.01
N GLU A 106 25.46 -5.63 -10.30
CA GLU A 106 25.93 -4.54 -11.17
C GLU A 106 24.90 -3.41 -11.37
N GLN A 107 23.62 -3.68 -11.10
CA GLN A 107 22.52 -2.73 -11.26
C GLN A 107 22.20 -1.94 -9.98
N LEU A 108 23.08 -1.99 -8.97
CA LEU A 108 22.85 -1.36 -7.65
C LEU A 108 22.38 0.10 -7.76
N GLU A 109 23.04 0.93 -8.56
CA GLU A 109 22.67 2.34 -8.74
C GLU A 109 21.23 2.51 -9.23
N MET A 110 20.79 1.68 -10.18
CA MET A 110 19.40 1.71 -10.67
C MET A 110 18.41 1.25 -9.60
N GLY A 111 18.79 0.24 -8.80
CA GLY A 111 17.98 -0.22 -7.66
C GLY A 111 17.81 0.86 -6.59
N LEU A 112 18.89 1.60 -6.29
CA LEU A 112 18.88 2.71 -5.33
C LEU A 112 18.03 3.88 -5.84
N ASP A 113 18.17 4.27 -7.11
CA ASP A 113 17.35 5.32 -7.72
C ASP A 113 15.87 4.93 -7.73
N TYR A 114 15.55 3.67 -8.06
CA TYR A 114 14.19 3.15 -7.99
C TYR A 114 13.58 3.28 -6.58
N LEU A 115 14.31 2.87 -5.54
CA LEU A 115 13.87 2.98 -4.15
C LEU A 115 13.72 4.44 -3.70
N GLN A 116 14.65 5.31 -4.10
CA GLN A 116 14.59 6.74 -3.81
C GLN A 116 13.36 7.39 -4.47
N LEU A 117 13.07 7.07 -5.73
CA LEU A 117 11.93 7.59 -6.46
C LEU A 117 10.60 7.08 -5.89
N LEU A 118 10.52 5.82 -5.47
CA LEU A 118 9.35 5.29 -4.75
C LEU A 118 9.02 6.14 -3.52
N TYR A 119 10.04 6.59 -2.78
CA TYR A 119 9.85 7.41 -1.58
C TYR A 119 9.60 8.89 -1.90
N THR A 120 10.44 9.50 -2.74
CA THR A 120 10.45 10.96 -2.95
C THR A 120 9.43 11.44 -3.97
N LYS A 121 9.06 10.58 -4.93
CA LYS A 121 8.13 10.91 -6.02
C LYS A 121 7.13 9.76 -6.22
N PRO A 122 6.27 9.46 -5.24
CA PRO A 122 5.37 8.30 -5.29
C PRO A 122 4.38 8.33 -6.46
N LEU A 123 4.18 9.45 -7.15
CA LEU A 123 3.36 9.55 -8.37
C LEU A 123 4.13 9.32 -9.68
N ILE A 124 5.48 9.27 -9.65
CA ILE A 124 6.26 9.01 -10.86
C ILE A 124 5.98 7.60 -11.36
N ARG A 125 5.95 7.43 -12.69
CA ARG A 125 5.91 6.10 -13.29
C ARG A 125 7.28 5.45 -13.14
N LEU A 126 7.28 4.20 -12.72
CA LEU A 126 8.47 3.38 -12.61
C LEU A 126 8.26 2.09 -13.41
N PRO A 127 9.34 1.51 -13.97
CA PRO A 127 9.26 0.21 -14.63
C PRO A 127 8.82 -0.88 -13.64
N ILE A 128 8.31 -1.99 -14.15
CA ILE A 128 8.07 -3.18 -13.32
C ILE A 128 9.43 -3.68 -12.83
N LEU A 129 9.59 -3.78 -11.51
CA LEU A 129 10.78 -4.37 -10.92
C LEU A 129 10.58 -5.88 -10.81
N LEU A 130 11.38 -6.64 -11.55
CA LEU A 130 11.32 -8.09 -11.56
C LEU A 130 12.64 -8.66 -11.04
N LEU A 131 12.57 -9.39 -9.93
CA LEU A 131 13.70 -10.09 -9.35
C LEU A 131 13.67 -11.56 -9.80
N VAL A 132 14.49 -11.91 -10.79
CA VAL A 132 14.61 -13.29 -11.29
C VAL A 132 15.87 -13.92 -10.75
N SER A 133 15.76 -15.15 -10.26
CA SER A 133 16.92 -16.01 -10.06
C SER A 133 16.49 -17.48 -9.98
N THR A 134 17.26 -18.35 -10.62
CA THR A 134 17.13 -19.81 -10.53
C THR A 134 17.38 -20.39 -9.13
N GLU A 135 18.17 -19.74 -8.28
CA GLU A 135 18.44 -20.23 -6.93
C GLU A 135 17.38 -19.74 -5.92
N ARG A 136 16.96 -20.65 -5.04
CA ARG A 136 16.09 -20.30 -3.90
C ARG A 136 16.93 -19.63 -2.81
N ASN A 137 16.29 -18.76 -2.02
CA ASN A 137 16.88 -18.09 -0.85
C ASN A 137 17.94 -16.98 -1.11
N ILE A 138 17.95 -16.34 -2.29
CA ILE A 138 18.78 -15.13 -2.55
C ILE A 138 18.21 -13.85 -1.90
N GLY A 139 17.18 -13.98 -1.05
CA GLY A 139 16.59 -12.83 -0.36
C GLY A 139 15.55 -12.04 -1.18
N LYS A 140 14.99 -12.62 -2.24
CA LYS A 140 13.88 -12.00 -3.01
C LYS A 140 12.64 -11.72 -2.14
N THR A 141 12.17 -12.73 -1.40
CA THR A 141 11.09 -12.55 -0.41
C THR A 141 11.51 -11.58 0.70
N THR A 142 12.79 -11.61 1.12
CA THR A 142 13.34 -10.64 2.07
C THR A 142 13.25 -9.21 1.55
N PHE A 143 13.44 -8.98 0.25
CA PHE A 143 13.31 -7.66 -0.36
C PHE A 143 11.86 -7.17 -0.37
N LEU A 144 10.90 -8.04 -0.70
CA LEU A 144 9.48 -7.68 -0.59
C LEU A 144 9.08 -7.36 0.86
N ASN A 145 9.59 -8.13 1.83
CA ASN A 145 9.39 -7.84 3.26
C ASN A 145 10.06 -6.52 3.68
N PHE A 146 11.24 -6.22 3.16
CA PHE A 146 11.93 -4.94 3.36
C PHE A 146 11.09 -3.76 2.85
N LEU A 147 10.53 -3.86 1.64
CA LEU A 147 9.58 -2.87 1.13
C LEU A 147 8.32 -2.76 2.00
N LYS A 148 7.77 -3.89 2.44
CA LYS A 148 6.59 -3.91 3.32
C LYS A 148 6.87 -3.23 4.66
N ALA A 149 8.08 -3.37 5.20
CA ALA A 149 8.48 -2.70 6.44
C ALA A 149 8.58 -1.17 6.28
N ILE A 150 9.01 -0.68 5.11
CA ILE A 150 9.12 0.75 4.81
C ILE A 150 7.74 1.36 4.49
N PHE A 151 7.02 0.77 3.54
CA PHE A 151 5.80 1.35 2.97
C PHE A 151 4.52 0.91 3.70
N VAL A 152 4.61 -0.10 4.56
CA VAL A 152 3.56 -0.57 5.49
C VAL A 152 2.19 -0.68 4.82
N GLY A 153 1.24 0.21 5.15
CA GLY A 153 -0.11 0.20 4.62
C GLY A 153 -0.22 0.60 3.15
N ASN A 154 0.83 1.19 2.56
CA ASN A 154 0.87 1.57 1.15
C ASN A 154 1.39 0.45 0.22
N MET A 155 1.69 -0.74 0.76
CA MET A 155 2.07 -1.91 -0.03
C MET A 155 1.10 -3.08 0.22
N SER A 156 0.75 -3.82 -0.83
CA SER A 156 0.02 -5.09 -0.75
C SER A 156 0.89 -6.25 -1.21
N PHE A 157 0.67 -7.42 -0.60
CA PHE A 157 1.12 -8.69 -1.16
C PHE A 157 -0.03 -9.30 -1.93
N ASN A 158 0.26 -9.76 -3.14
CA ASN A 158 -0.71 -10.31 -4.06
C ASN A 158 -0.20 -11.66 -4.57
N THR A 159 -1.15 -12.57 -4.75
CA THR A 159 -0.96 -13.85 -5.42
C THR A 159 -1.32 -13.73 -6.90
N ASN A 160 -0.96 -14.73 -7.70
CA ASN A 160 -1.39 -14.78 -9.11
C ASN A 160 -2.93 -14.80 -9.24
N GLU A 161 -3.64 -15.43 -8.28
CA GLU A 161 -5.11 -15.47 -8.26
C GLU A 161 -5.75 -14.09 -8.03
N ASP A 162 -5.10 -13.22 -7.25
CA ASP A 162 -5.59 -11.86 -6.99
C ASP A 162 -5.65 -11.01 -8.26
N PHE A 163 -4.80 -11.31 -9.25
CA PHE A 163 -4.88 -10.68 -10.56
C PHE A 163 -6.06 -11.21 -11.36
N HIS A 164 -6.42 -12.49 -11.24
CA HIS A 164 -7.60 -13.02 -11.94
C HIS A 164 -8.92 -12.56 -11.32
N SER A 165 -8.91 -12.19 -10.03
CA SER A 165 -10.08 -11.67 -9.34
C SER A 165 -10.61 -10.38 -9.97
N GLN A 166 -11.94 -10.27 -10.01
CA GLN A 166 -12.61 -9.00 -10.30
C GLN A 166 -12.54 -8.06 -9.09
N PHE A 167 -12.51 -8.62 -7.87
CA PHE A 167 -12.37 -7.84 -6.64
C PHE A 167 -10.91 -7.48 -6.41
N ASN A 168 -10.62 -6.18 -6.48
CA ASN A 168 -9.27 -5.64 -6.50
C ASN A 168 -9.09 -4.45 -5.54
N SER A 169 -10.13 -4.08 -4.79
CA SER A 169 -10.12 -2.91 -3.91
C SER A 169 -9.01 -2.93 -2.85
N ASP A 170 -8.49 -4.11 -2.52
CA ASP A 170 -7.49 -4.30 -1.47
C ASP A 170 -6.10 -3.79 -1.89
N TRP A 171 -5.82 -3.79 -3.20
CA TRP A 171 -4.54 -3.35 -3.76
C TRP A 171 -4.65 -2.18 -4.74
N ALA A 172 -5.85 -1.86 -5.24
CA ALA A 172 -6.08 -0.82 -6.24
C ALA A 172 -5.59 0.59 -5.81
N ASN A 173 -5.63 0.87 -4.50
CA ASN A 173 -5.19 2.15 -3.90
C ASN A 173 -3.82 2.07 -3.21
N LYS A 174 -2.99 1.06 -3.55
CA LYS A 174 -1.67 0.86 -2.94
C LYS A 174 -0.57 1.37 -3.87
N LEU A 175 0.50 1.92 -3.28
CA LEU A 175 1.68 2.37 -4.02
C LEU A 175 2.43 1.18 -4.63
N ILE A 176 2.56 0.08 -3.88
CA ILE A 176 3.32 -1.09 -4.29
C ILE A 176 2.42 -2.31 -4.25
N VAL A 177 2.40 -3.06 -5.36
CA VAL A 177 1.81 -4.39 -5.46
C VAL A 177 2.95 -5.37 -5.60
N GLY A 178 3.25 -6.06 -4.50
CA GLY A 178 4.29 -7.07 -4.42
C GLY A 178 3.73 -8.45 -4.75
N VAL A 179 4.39 -9.20 -5.63
CA VAL A 179 4.02 -10.57 -5.98
C VAL A 179 5.22 -11.47 -5.74
N ASP A 180 5.08 -12.41 -4.81
CA ASP A 180 6.11 -13.41 -4.56
C ASP A 180 5.85 -14.64 -5.42
N GLU A 181 6.89 -15.21 -6.04
CA GLU A 181 6.79 -16.35 -6.94
C GLU A 181 5.78 -16.13 -8.10
N ALA A 182 5.90 -14.98 -8.76
CA ALA A 182 5.13 -14.65 -9.94
C ALA A 182 5.33 -15.72 -11.03
N LEU A 183 4.21 -16.30 -11.47
CA LEU A 183 4.17 -17.25 -12.58
C LEU A 183 3.74 -16.47 -13.81
N LEU A 184 4.73 -16.00 -14.57
CA LEU A 184 4.53 -15.22 -15.80
C LEU A 184 4.52 -16.11 -17.05
N ASP A 185 4.32 -17.42 -16.85
CA ASP A 185 4.16 -18.41 -17.91
C ASP A 185 2.87 -18.18 -18.72
N ARG A 186 1.84 -17.60 -18.09
CA ARG A 186 0.62 -17.18 -18.75
C ARG A 186 0.78 -15.79 -19.33
N ARG A 187 0.81 -15.73 -20.67
CA ARG A 187 0.85 -14.48 -21.44
C ARG A 187 -0.23 -13.46 -21.02
N GLU A 188 -1.41 -13.93 -20.63
CA GLU A 188 -2.52 -13.07 -20.17
C GLU A 188 -2.15 -12.26 -18.92
N ASP A 189 -1.44 -12.86 -17.96
CA ASP A 189 -1.07 -12.22 -16.70
C ASP A 189 0.04 -11.19 -16.93
N SER A 190 1.04 -11.53 -17.74
CA SER A 190 2.11 -10.61 -18.13
C SER A 190 1.56 -9.40 -18.89
N GLU A 191 0.64 -9.60 -19.84
CA GLU A 191 -0.03 -8.49 -20.55
C GLU A 191 -0.90 -7.65 -19.60
N ARG A 192 -1.59 -8.27 -18.64
CA ARG A 192 -2.39 -7.54 -17.66
C ARG A 192 -1.53 -6.65 -16.76
N ILE A 193 -0.43 -7.17 -16.21
CA ILE A 193 0.50 -6.40 -15.37
C ILE A 193 1.11 -5.25 -16.19
N LYS A 194 1.49 -5.50 -17.45
CA LYS A 194 1.99 -4.48 -18.37
C LYS A 194 0.97 -3.37 -18.68
N ASN A 195 -0.30 -3.73 -18.87
CA ASN A 195 -1.36 -2.76 -19.07
C ASN A 195 -1.58 -1.92 -17.81
N LEU A 196 -1.56 -2.54 -16.63
CA LEU A 196 -1.70 -1.85 -15.36
C LEU A 196 -0.52 -0.91 -15.07
N SER A 197 0.72 -1.30 -15.38
CA SER A 197 1.90 -0.47 -15.11
C SER A 197 1.94 0.84 -15.90
N THR A 198 1.16 0.94 -16.97
CA THR A 198 1.03 2.14 -17.80
C THR A 198 -0.32 2.85 -17.66
N ALA A 199 -1.27 2.24 -16.95
CA ALA A 199 -2.61 2.79 -16.75
C ALA A 199 -2.56 4.11 -15.98
N ILE A 200 -3.46 5.03 -16.34
CA ILE A 200 -3.69 6.29 -15.61
C ILE A 200 -4.84 6.12 -14.63
N SER A 201 -5.85 5.35 -15.01
CA SER A 201 -7.01 5.05 -14.19
C SER A 201 -7.32 3.55 -14.19
N TYR A 202 -8.03 3.10 -13.15
CA TYR A 202 -8.44 1.72 -12.98
C TYR A 202 -9.83 1.63 -12.35
N LYS A 203 -10.57 0.56 -12.66
CA LYS A 203 -11.89 0.32 -12.07
C LYS A 203 -11.74 -0.50 -10.80
N ALA A 204 -11.92 0.17 -9.66
CA ALA A 204 -11.92 -0.46 -8.37
C ALA A 204 -13.26 -1.21 -8.16
N GLU A 205 -13.17 -2.47 -7.73
CA GLU A 205 -14.33 -3.31 -7.46
C GLU A 205 -14.17 -4.06 -6.14
N ALA A 206 -15.23 -4.03 -5.34
CA ALA A 206 -15.35 -4.71 -4.06
C ALA A 206 -16.68 -5.47 -4.01
N LYS A 207 -16.70 -6.60 -3.29
CA LYS A 207 -17.90 -7.44 -3.21
C LYS A 207 -19.07 -6.66 -2.61
N GLY A 208 -20.18 -6.59 -3.36
CA GLY A 208 -21.40 -5.91 -2.92
C GLY A 208 -21.34 -4.38 -2.95
N LYS A 209 -20.40 -3.79 -3.71
CA LYS A 209 -20.33 -2.34 -3.96
C LYS A 209 -20.30 -2.07 -5.46
N ASP A 210 -20.82 -0.91 -5.86
CA ASP A 210 -20.73 -0.44 -7.24
C ASP A 210 -19.27 -0.19 -7.63
N ARG A 211 -18.96 -0.46 -8.90
CA ARG A 211 -17.65 -0.19 -9.49
C ARG A 211 -17.46 1.32 -9.62
N TYR A 212 -16.26 1.80 -9.28
CA TYR A 212 -15.90 3.21 -9.45
C TYR A 212 -14.49 3.32 -10.03
N GLU A 213 -14.24 4.43 -10.73
CA GLU A 213 -12.95 4.72 -11.33
C GLU A 213 -12.05 5.42 -10.32
N ILE A 214 -10.78 5.02 -10.28
CA ILE A 214 -9.73 5.62 -9.46
C ILE A 214 -8.52 5.96 -10.33
N ASP A 215 -7.73 6.95 -9.89
CA ASP A 215 -6.39 7.16 -10.44
C ASP A 215 -5.48 6.00 -10.01
N PHE A 216 -4.78 5.42 -10.98
CA PHE A 216 -3.92 4.27 -10.77
C PHE A 216 -2.45 4.72 -10.71
N PHE A 217 -1.82 4.46 -9.57
CA PHE A 217 -0.44 4.87 -9.31
C PHE A 217 0.44 3.72 -8.78
N ALA A 218 -0.04 2.48 -8.83
CA ALA A 218 0.67 1.33 -8.28
C ALA A 218 1.93 1.00 -9.09
N LYS A 219 2.93 0.47 -8.39
CA LYS A 219 4.18 -0.08 -8.94
C LYS A 219 4.21 -1.56 -8.65
N PHE A 220 4.58 -2.35 -9.66
CA PHE A 220 4.69 -3.79 -9.51
C PHE A 220 6.11 -4.18 -9.16
N VAL A 221 6.26 -4.93 -8.08
CA VAL A 221 7.53 -5.55 -7.67
C VAL A 221 7.29 -7.04 -7.60
N LEU A 222 7.90 -7.78 -8.52
CA LEU A 222 7.68 -9.20 -8.72
C LEU A 222 8.96 -9.97 -8.36
N SER A 223 8.82 -11.14 -7.75
CA SER A 223 9.89 -12.12 -7.66
C SER A 223 9.54 -13.35 -8.48
N SER A 224 10.50 -13.95 -9.17
CA SER A 224 10.30 -15.25 -9.83
C SER A 224 11.52 -16.15 -9.72
N ASN A 225 11.27 -17.45 -9.77
CA ASN A 225 12.29 -18.49 -9.82
C ASN A 225 12.51 -19.02 -11.25
N ASN A 226 11.73 -18.55 -12.23
CA ASN A 226 11.77 -19.04 -13.60
C ASN A 226 12.48 -18.03 -14.52
N GLU A 227 13.60 -18.43 -15.12
CA GLU A 227 14.36 -17.60 -16.08
C GLU A 227 13.86 -17.77 -17.52
N GLU A 228 13.09 -18.82 -17.85
CA GLU A 228 12.67 -19.11 -19.22
C GLU A 228 11.45 -18.29 -19.68
N CYS A 229 10.65 -17.81 -18.72
CA CYS A 229 9.54 -16.88 -18.92
C CYS A 229 9.57 -15.84 -17.79
N PRO A 230 10.54 -14.92 -17.82
CA PRO A 230 10.72 -13.91 -16.79
C PRO A 230 9.56 -12.90 -16.78
#